data_AF-A0A7H8T9F8-F1
#
_entry.id   AF-A0A7H8T9F8-F1
#
_cell.length_a   1.000
_cell.length_b   1.000
_cell.length_c   1.000
_cell.angle_alpha   90.00
_cell.angle_beta   90.00
_cell.angle_gamma   90.00
#
_symmetry.space_group_name_H-M   'P 1'
#
loop_
_entity.id
_entity.type
_entity.pdbx_description
1 polymer ?
#
loop_
_entity_poly.entity_id
_entity_poly.type
_entity_poly.pdbx_seq_one_letter_code
_entity_poly.pdbx_strand_id
1 'polypeptide(L)' 'MPSRIFNRPVCRNCDGFPVVSITTGDRHTDGSRVLLRVICHACQGTGHTHRTPAVRAGR' A
#
# COMPACT_ATOMS: atom_id res chain seq x y z
N MET A 1 10.21 10.71 22.58
CA MET A 1 8.85 11.33 22.61
C MET A 1 7.91 10.45 21.81
N PRO A 2 6.82 9.88 22.36
CA PRO A 2 5.86 9.17 21.54
C PRO A 2 4.95 10.18 20.85
N SER A 3 4.97 10.18 19.52
CA SER A 3 4.07 11.00 18.70
C SER A 3 2.65 10.52 18.92
N ARG A 4 1.77 11.44 19.35
CA ARG A 4 0.32 11.21 19.47
C ARG A 4 -0.19 10.45 18.25
N ILE A 5 -0.65 9.21 18.46
CA ILE A 5 -1.42 8.47 17.48
C ILE A 5 -2.77 9.17 17.42
N PHE A 6 -2.92 10.08 16.45
CA PHE A 6 -4.24 10.59 16.11
C PHE A 6 -5.07 9.38 15.70
N ASN A 7 -6.24 9.22 16.32
CA ASN A 7 -7.30 8.29 15.93
C ASN A 7 -7.89 8.66 14.55
N ARG A 8 -7.02 8.81 13.55
CA ARG A 8 -7.40 8.82 12.15
C ARG A 8 -7.38 7.35 11.71
N PRO A 9 -8.46 6.84 11.11
CA PRO A 9 -8.47 5.47 10.59
C PRO A 9 -7.41 5.24 9.50
N VAL A 10 -6.83 6.32 8.94
CA VAL A 10 -5.87 6.30 7.85
C VAL A 10 -4.59 7.06 8.23
N CYS A 11 -3.45 6.40 8.03
CA CYS A 11 -2.12 6.99 8.23
C CYS A 11 -1.90 8.19 7.29
N ARG A 12 -1.43 9.32 7.83
CA ARG A 12 -1.15 10.55 7.06
C ARG A 12 0.00 10.43 6.06
N ASN A 13 0.96 9.54 6.28
CA ASN A 13 2.17 9.46 5.45
C ASN A 13 1.98 8.65 4.18
N CYS A 14 1.03 7.71 4.19
CA CYS A 14 0.79 6.82 3.05
C CYS A 14 -0.66 6.85 2.56
N ASP A 15 -1.51 7.69 3.17
CA ASP A 15 -2.90 7.89 2.79
C ASP A 15 -3.72 6.60 2.60
N GLY A 16 -3.37 5.56 3.37
CA GLY A 16 -4.05 4.26 3.34
C GLY A 16 -3.39 3.20 2.47
N PHE A 17 -2.27 3.51 1.82
CA PHE A 17 -1.48 2.56 1.02
C PHE A 17 -0.19 2.16 1.76
N PRO A 18 -0.29 1.33 2.81
CA PRO A 18 0.85 1.02 3.67
C PRO A 18 1.92 0.15 3.00
N VAL A 19 1.55 -0.56 1.93
CA VAL A 19 2.36 -1.51 1.18
C VAL A 19 1.98 -1.37 -0.29
N VAL A 20 2.97 -1.14 -1.16
CA VAL A 20 2.77 -1.07 -2.61
C VAL A 20 3.80 -1.92 -3.34
N SER A 21 3.43 -2.37 -4.54
CA SER A 21 4.31 -3.11 -5.44
C SER A 21 4.62 -2.26 -6.67
N ILE A 22 5.89 -2.02 -6.94
CA ILE A 22 6.37 -1.23 -8.07
C ILE A 22 7.06 -2.17 -9.06
N THR A 23 6.69 -2.12 -10.34
CA THR A 23 7.41 -2.87 -11.37
C THR A 23 8.79 -2.27 -11.59
N THR A 24 9.83 -3.09 -11.62
CA THR A 24 11.21 -2.63 -11.90
C THR A 24 11.50 -2.48 -13.40
N GLY A 25 10.61 -2.97 -14.26
CA GLY A 25 10.78 -3.03 -15.72
C GLY A 25 11.20 -4.41 -16.21
N ASP A 26 11.81 -5.20 -15.32
CA ASP A 26 12.29 -6.54 -15.62
C ASP A 26 11.22 -7.63 -15.49
N ARG A 27 11.53 -8.78 -16.09
CA ARG A 27 10.76 -10.02 -15.94
C ARG A 27 11.65 -11.15 -15.49
N HIS A 28 11.09 -12.01 -14.66
CA HIS A 28 11.65 -13.32 -14.33
C HIS A 28 11.63 -14.23 -15.57
N THR A 29 12.41 -15.30 -15.54
CA THR A 29 12.52 -16.27 -16.64
C THR A 29 11.20 -17.00 -16.94
N ASP A 30 10.32 -17.11 -15.96
CA ASP A 30 8.97 -17.66 -16.09
C ASP A 30 7.96 -16.65 -16.69
N GLY A 31 8.40 -15.44 -17.01
CA GLY A 31 7.58 -14.37 -17.58
C GLY A 31 6.88 -13.48 -16.55
N SER A 32 6.98 -13.79 -15.25
CA SER A 32 6.42 -12.94 -14.19
C SER A 32 7.19 -11.62 -14.05
N ARG A 33 6.55 -10.56 -13.54
CA ARG A 33 7.20 -9.24 -13.41
C ARG A 33 8.02 -9.17 -12.14
N VAL A 34 9.22 -8.59 -12.22
CA VAL A 34 10.02 -8.30 -11.03
C VAL A 34 9.43 -7.08 -10.32
N LEU A 35 9.01 -7.28 -9.06
CA LEU A 35 8.36 -6.25 -8.25
C LEU A 35 9.24 -5.83 -7.06
N LEU A 36 9.35 -4.52 -6.85
CA LEU A 36 9.88 -3.94 -5.62
C LEU A 36 8.71 -3.68 -4.65
N ARG A 37 8.79 -4.28 -3.46
CA ARG A 37 7.81 -4.06 -2.40
C ARG A 37 8.28 -2.90 -1.52
N VAL A 38 7.49 -1.84 -1.47
CA VAL A 38 7.75 -0.66 -0.62
C VAL A 38 6.77 -0.65 0.54
N ILE A 39 7.27 -0.38 1.75
CA ILE A 39 6.49 -0.32 2.98
C ILE A 39 6.59 1.09 3.55
N CYS A 40 5.47 1.65 3.99
CA CYS A 40 5.47 2.92 4.70
C CYS A 40 6.19 2.78 6.05
N HIS A 41 7.33 3.45 6.22
CA HIS A 41 8.10 3.40 7.46
C HIS A 41 7.35 3.99 8.66
N ALA A 42 6.48 4.98 8.44
CA ALA A 42 5.74 5.64 9.51
C ALA A 42 4.72 4.71 10.21
N CYS A 43 4.08 3.80 9.46
CA CYS A 43 3.14 2.83 10.02
C CYS A 43 3.63 1.38 9.96
N GLN A 44 4.84 1.13 9.45
CA GLN A 44 5.42 -0.20 9.23
C GLN A 44 4.49 -1.19 8.53
N GLY A 45 3.66 -0.72 7.59
CA GLY A 45 2.73 -1.60 6.87
C GLY A 45 1.36 -1.81 7.56
N THR A 46 1.14 -1.26 8.75
CA THR A 46 -0.11 -1.46 9.53
C THR A 46 -1.22 -0.46 9.20
N GLY A 47 -0.92 0.62 8.48
CA GLY A 47 -1.94 1.60 8.09
C GLY A 47 -3.01 0.95 7.21
N HIS A 48 -4.27 1.35 7.33
CA HIS A 48 -5.34 0.80 6.52
C HIS A 48 -5.93 1.86 5.59
N THR A 49 -6.33 1.45 4.38
CA THR A 49 -7.23 2.24 3.54
C THR A 49 -8.66 2.02 4.00
N HIS A 50 -9.50 3.04 3.89
CA HIS A 50 -10.93 2.84 4.02
C HIS A 50 -11.39 1.99 2.83
N ARG A 51 -11.92 0.79 3.09
CA ARG A 51 -12.40 -0.08 2.00
C ARG A 51 -13.51 0.67 1.27
N THR A 52 -13.25 1.07 0.02
CA THR A 52 -14.31 1.48 -0.90
C THR A 52 -15.01 0.22 -1.40
N PRO A 53 -16.35 0.19 -1.41
CA PRO A 53 -17.07 -0.95 -1.97
C PRO A 53 -16.67 -1.11 -3.44
N ALA A 54 -16.35 -2.35 -3.83
CA ALA A 54 -16.02 -2.66 -5.22
C ALA A 54 -17.27 -2.42 -6.08
N VAL A 55 -17.19 -1.46 -7.00
CA VAL A 55 -18.23 -1.24 -7.99
C VAL A 55 -17.98 -2.22 -9.12
N ARG A 56 -19.00 -3.00 -9.50
CA ARG A 56 -18.91 -3.85 -10.68
C ARG A 56 -18.82 -2.95 -11.91
N ALA A 57 -17.64 -2.86 -12.53
CA ALA A 57 -17.55 -2.37 -13.89
C ALA A 57 -18.29 -3.38 -14.78
N GLY A 58 -19.36 -2.92 -15.42
CA GLY A 58 -20.25 -3.75 -16.25
C GLY A 58 -19.50 -4.45 -17.40
N ARG A 59 -20.17 -5.48 -17.93
CA ARG A 59 -19.73 -6.43 -18.96
C ARG A 59 -19.37 -5.77 -20.29
#